data_AF-A0A5E4GP28-F1
#
_entry.id   AF-A0A5E4GP28-F1
#
_cell.length_a   1.000
_cell.length_b   1.000
_cell.length_c   1.000
_cell.angle_alpha   90.00
_cell.angle_beta   90.00
_cell.angle_gamma   90.00
#
_symmetry.space_group_name_H-M   'P 1'
#
loop_
_entity.id
_entity.type
_entity.pdbx_description
1 polymer ?
#
loop_
_entity_poly.entity_id
_entity_poly.type
_entity_poly.pdbx_seq_one_letter_code
_entity_poly.pdbx_strand_id
1 'polypeptide(L)'
;MLRNIINLSYYFIGVFLCLFRTNIGVLLRLVSFKLNVDGALDLLDGLQGVGLIVRDSHDILIRVVAMRAPSHLFVLAIEIYVFKVGLSFALDASLLPLVVESNSLAAVQLLSKEEECLGPKGVLVTEIRRLLPELSSY
;
A
#
# COMPACT_ATOMS: atom_id res chain seq x y z
N MET A 1 -30.46 28.73 -7.73
CA MET A 1 -31.54 28.16 -6.91
C MET A 1 -31.30 26.65 -6.83
N LEU A 2 -31.03 26.14 -5.62
CA LEU A 2 -30.96 24.73 -5.13
C LEU A 2 -30.77 23.57 -6.15
N ARG A 3 -29.58 22.95 -6.18
CA ARG A 3 -29.19 21.68 -5.49
C ARG A 3 -30.04 20.45 -5.87
N ASN A 4 -29.47 19.59 -6.70
CA ASN A 4 -29.74 18.15 -6.71
C ASN A 4 -28.41 17.42 -6.62
N ILE A 5 -28.07 17.03 -5.39
CA ILE A 5 -26.95 16.14 -5.06
C ILE A 5 -27.51 14.74 -5.20
N ILE A 6 -27.17 14.06 -6.29
CA ILE A 6 -27.52 12.67 -6.52
C ILE A 6 -26.36 11.83 -5.99
N ASN A 7 -26.65 11.10 -4.91
CA ASN A 7 -25.91 9.95 -4.42
C ASN A 7 -25.45 9.07 -5.60
N LEU A 8 -24.15 8.79 -5.71
CA LEU A 8 -23.69 7.59 -6.40
C LEU A 8 -22.33 7.14 -5.86
N SER A 9 -22.41 6.05 -5.09
CA SER A 9 -21.45 4.95 -5.01
C SER A 9 -20.01 5.25 -4.56
N TYR A 10 -19.80 4.98 -3.27
CA TYR A 10 -18.56 4.49 -2.70
C TYR A 10 -17.99 3.33 -3.54
N TYR A 11 -17.08 3.61 -4.47
CA TYR A 11 -16.16 2.60 -5.00
C TYR A 11 -14.88 2.62 -4.15
N PHE A 12 -14.92 1.74 -3.16
CA PHE A 12 -13.87 1.42 -2.20
C PHE A 12 -12.72 0.69 -2.96
N ILE A 13 -11.92 1.43 -3.72
CA ILE A 13 -10.60 0.96 -4.14
C ILE A 13 -9.77 0.89 -2.87
N GLY A 14 -9.27 -0.30 -2.53
CA GLY A 14 -8.69 -0.63 -1.24
C GLY A 14 -7.55 0.30 -0.84
N VAL A 15 -7.88 1.39 -0.15
CA VAL A 15 -6.94 2.22 0.57
C VAL A 15 -6.59 1.46 1.83
N PHE A 16 -5.34 0.98 1.94
CA PHE A 16 -4.84 0.41 3.17
C PHE A 16 -4.60 1.57 4.14
N LEU A 17 -5.68 1.99 4.80
CA LEU A 17 -5.60 2.97 5.87
C LEU A 17 -5.14 2.22 7.12
N CYS A 18 -3.89 2.42 7.50
CA CYS A 18 -3.57 2.33 8.91
C CYS A 18 -4.32 3.50 9.58
N LEU A 19 -5.54 3.27 10.09
CA LEU A 19 -6.05 3.87 11.32
C LEU A 19 -7.53 3.57 11.63
N PHE A 20 -7.72 3.26 12.91
CA PHE A 20 -8.96 3.07 13.62
C PHE A 20 -9.89 4.30 13.55
N ARG A 21 -11.16 4.02 13.23
CA ARG A 21 -12.42 4.60 13.74
C ARG A 21 -12.41 6.08 14.22
N THR A 22 -13.15 6.93 13.47
CA THR A 22 -13.62 8.33 13.70
C THR A 22 -12.97 9.42 12.81
N ASN A 23 -13.62 10.60 12.71
CA ASN A 23 -13.49 11.74 11.73
C ASN A 23 -12.08 12.24 11.31
N ILE A 24 -11.00 11.58 11.71
CA ILE A 24 -9.58 11.86 11.45
C ILE A 24 -9.16 11.56 10.00
N GLY A 25 -9.88 10.66 9.30
CA GLY A 25 -9.51 10.22 7.94
C GLY A 25 -9.49 11.32 6.87
N VAL A 26 -10.29 12.37 7.01
CA VAL A 26 -10.29 13.53 6.07
C VAL A 26 -9.09 14.44 6.34
N LEU A 27 -8.75 14.67 7.60
CA LEU A 27 -7.63 15.53 8.00
C LEU A 27 -6.28 14.90 7.62
N LEU A 28 -6.10 13.59 7.83
CA LEU A 28 -4.89 12.88 7.41
C LEU A 28 -4.69 12.95 5.89
N ARG A 29 -5.76 12.92 5.10
CA ARG A 29 -5.66 13.01 3.63
C ARG A 29 -5.12 14.37 3.16
N LEU A 30 -5.23 15.42 3.98
CA LEU A 30 -4.72 16.77 3.67
C LEU A 30 -3.24 16.97 4.06
N VAL A 31 -2.67 16.10 4.90
CA VAL A 31 -1.31 16.27 5.46
C VAL A 31 -0.49 14.96 5.43
N SER A 32 -0.88 13.97 4.64
CA SER A 32 -0.16 12.69 4.51
C SER A 32 0.60 12.57 3.20
N PHE A 33 1.64 11.75 3.24
CA PHE A 33 2.25 11.20 2.04
C PHE A 33 1.38 10.08 1.47
N LYS A 34 1.39 9.94 0.14
CA LYS A 34 0.74 8.86 -0.59
C LYS A 34 1.80 7.95 -1.17
N LEU A 35 1.84 6.71 -0.74
CA LEU A 35 2.72 5.68 -1.29
C LEU A 35 1.92 4.79 -2.23
N ASN A 36 2.23 4.83 -3.52
CA ASN A 36 1.68 3.89 -4.49
C ASN A 36 2.69 2.78 -4.74
N VAL A 37 2.22 1.54 -4.70
CA VAL A 37 3.03 0.34 -4.89
C VAL A 37 2.45 -0.52 -6.01
N ASP A 38 3.33 -1.08 -6.85
CA ASP A 38 3.00 -1.99 -7.94
C ASP A 38 4.09 -3.05 -8.13
N GLY A 39 3.66 -4.31 -8.21
CA GLY A 39 4.53 -5.44 -8.51
C GLY A 39 4.42 -5.85 -9.96
N ALA A 40 5.55 -6.01 -10.66
CA ALA A 40 5.56 -6.48 -12.04
C ALA A 40 6.15 -7.89 -12.15
N LEU A 41 5.53 -8.75 -12.96
CA LEU A 41 6.04 -10.08 -13.32
C LEU A 41 6.01 -10.24 -14.84
N ASP A 42 7.17 -10.49 -15.44
CA ASP A 42 7.29 -10.97 -16.81
C ASP A 42 7.21 -12.50 -16.80
N LEU A 43 6.20 -13.05 -17.46
CA LEU A 43 5.97 -14.49 -17.53
C LEU A 43 6.89 -15.21 -18.52
N LEU A 44 7.50 -14.49 -19.47
CA LEU A 44 8.40 -15.07 -20.47
C LEU A 44 9.79 -15.26 -19.89
N ASP A 45 10.36 -14.19 -19.35
CA ASP A 45 11.72 -14.20 -18.81
C ASP A 45 11.77 -14.48 -17.30
N GLY A 46 10.61 -14.60 -16.64
CA GLY A 46 10.51 -14.79 -15.19
C GLY A 46 11.01 -13.59 -14.37
N LEU A 47 11.23 -12.45 -15.01
CA LEU A 47 11.74 -11.23 -14.39
C LEU A 47 10.67 -10.58 -13.52
N GLN A 48 11.11 -10.02 -12.39
CA GLN A 48 10.22 -9.44 -11.41
C GLN A 48 10.70 -8.05 -11.03
N GLY A 49 9.75 -7.13 -10.91
CA GLY A 49 9.98 -5.72 -10.64
C GLY A 49 9.17 -5.24 -9.46
N VAL A 50 9.78 -4.33 -8.71
CA VAL A 50 9.16 -3.54 -7.65
C VAL A 50 9.14 -2.10 -8.14
N GLY A 51 7.95 -1.52 -8.21
CA GLY A 51 7.74 -0.10 -8.49
C GLY A 51 7.01 0.57 -7.34
N LEU A 52 7.51 1.72 -6.90
CA LEU A 52 6.77 2.58 -5.98
C LEU A 52 7.05 4.05 -6.21
N ILE A 53 6.07 4.87 -5.88
CA ILE A 53 6.17 6.32 -5.88
C ILE A 53 5.59 6.87 -4.58
N VAL A 54 6.24 7.91 -4.04
CA VAL A 54 5.74 8.68 -2.91
C VAL A 54 5.38 10.07 -3.39
N ARG A 55 4.15 10.49 -3.10
CA ARG A 55 3.64 11.83 -3.36
C ARG A 55 3.30 12.53 -2.05
N ASP A 56 3.33 13.86 -2.03
CA ASP A 56 2.77 14.65 -0.93
C ASP A 56 1.24 14.76 -1.03
N SER A 57 0.63 15.54 -0.13
CA SER A 57 -0.82 15.74 -0.11
C SER A 57 -1.36 16.52 -1.31
N HIS A 58 -0.50 17.21 -2.07
CA HIS A 58 -0.84 17.92 -3.30
C HIS A 58 -0.56 17.07 -4.55
N ASP A 59 -0.31 15.78 -4.39
CA ASP A 59 0.06 14.84 -5.46
C ASP A 59 1.38 15.19 -6.17
N ILE A 60 2.25 15.97 -5.53
CA ILE A 60 3.60 16.25 -6.03
C ILE A 60 4.52 15.08 -5.72
N LEU A 61 5.24 14.61 -6.73
CA LEU A 61 6.18 13.50 -6.59
C LEU A 61 7.37 13.87 -5.70
N ILE A 62 7.60 13.09 -4.64
CA ILE A 62 8.69 13.28 -3.67
C ILE A 62 9.79 12.24 -3.88
N ARG A 63 9.44 10.96 -4.06
CA ARG A 63 10.40 9.87 -4.26
C ARG A 63 9.86 8.79 -5.20
N VAL A 64 10.78 8.06 -5.82
CA VAL A 64 10.51 6.91 -6.70
C VAL A 64 11.50 5.80 -6.36
N VAL A 65 11.05 4.56 -6.37
CA VAL A 65 11.94 3.40 -6.39
C VAL A 65 11.50 2.45 -7.50
N ALA A 66 12.49 1.99 -8.27
CA ALA A 66 12.35 0.92 -9.24
C ALA A 66 13.51 -0.05 -9.02
N MET A 67 13.22 -1.31 -8.72
CA MET A 67 14.26 -2.33 -8.53
C MET A 67 13.79 -3.69 -9.02
N ARG A 68 14.75 -4.59 -9.25
CA ARG A 68 14.45 -6.01 -9.46
C ARG A 68 14.03 -6.65 -8.14
N ALA A 69 12.98 -7.46 -8.19
CA ALA A 69 12.58 -8.29 -7.07
C ALA A 69 13.37 -9.60 -7.05
N PRO A 70 13.37 -10.32 -5.91
CA PRO A 70 13.81 -11.70 -5.86
C PRO A 70 13.08 -12.55 -6.91
N SER A 71 13.77 -13.49 -7.54
CA SER A 71 13.18 -14.37 -8.55
C SER A 71 12.20 -15.38 -7.93
N HIS A 72 11.25 -15.85 -8.74
CA HIS A 72 10.30 -16.94 -8.43
C HIS A 72 9.12 -16.60 -7.48
N LEU A 73 8.75 -15.33 -7.31
CA LEU A 73 7.47 -15.00 -6.70
C LEU A 73 6.32 -15.16 -7.71
N PHE A 74 5.18 -15.67 -7.24
CA PHE A 74 3.92 -15.62 -7.99
C PHE A 74 3.37 -14.19 -8.04
N VAL A 75 2.45 -13.90 -8.98
CA VAL A 75 1.83 -12.57 -9.16
C VAL A 75 1.37 -11.96 -7.83
N LEU A 76 0.59 -12.68 -7.03
CA LEU A 76 0.14 -12.14 -5.74
C LEU A 76 1.28 -11.95 -4.73
N ALA A 77 2.33 -12.77 -4.79
CA ALA A 77 3.46 -12.66 -3.88
C ALA A 77 4.34 -11.45 -4.22
N ILE A 78 4.53 -11.10 -5.49
CA ILE A 78 5.23 -9.85 -5.87
C ILE A 78 4.42 -8.61 -5.46
N GLU A 79 3.09 -8.66 -5.60
CA GLU A 79 2.20 -7.59 -5.12
C GLU A 79 2.29 -7.39 -3.61
N ILE A 80 2.37 -8.47 -2.83
CA ILE A 80 2.57 -8.36 -1.37
C ILE A 80 4.01 -7.87 -1.07
N TYR A 81 5.01 -8.35 -1.81
CA TYR A 81 6.40 -7.98 -1.60
C TYR A 81 6.64 -6.47 -1.81
N VAL A 82 5.99 -5.84 -2.79
CA VAL A 82 6.12 -4.39 -2.99
C VAL A 82 5.57 -3.58 -1.81
N PHE A 83 4.55 -4.07 -1.08
CA PHE A 83 4.13 -3.44 0.18
C PHE A 83 5.24 -3.47 1.23
N LYS A 84 5.92 -4.61 1.41
CA LYS A 84 7.05 -4.72 2.36
C LYS A 84 8.14 -3.71 2.01
N VAL A 85 8.53 -3.63 0.74
CA VAL A 85 9.58 -2.70 0.28
C VAL A 85 9.13 -1.26 0.48
N GLY A 86 7.91 -0.91 0.09
CA GLY A 86 7.42 0.47 0.19
C GLY A 86 7.21 0.95 1.62
N LEU A 87 6.69 0.10 2.51
CA LEU A 87 6.52 0.45 3.92
C LEU A 87 7.87 0.62 4.63
N SER A 88 8.81 -0.29 4.39
CA SER A 88 10.17 -0.18 4.94
C SER A 88 10.85 1.09 4.45
N PHE A 89 10.74 1.39 3.15
CA PHE A 89 11.28 2.61 2.57
C PHE A 89 10.67 3.88 3.18
N ALA A 90 9.35 3.91 3.39
CA ALA A 90 8.69 5.06 4.00
C ALA A 90 9.12 5.27 5.46
N LEU A 91 9.28 4.19 6.23
CA LEU A 91 9.82 4.23 7.60
C LEU A 91 11.26 4.77 7.60
N ASP A 92 12.15 4.18 6.80
CA ASP A 92 13.56 4.56 6.71
C ASP A 92 13.73 6.04 6.29
N ALA A 93 12.84 6.52 5.42
CA ALA A 93 12.83 7.89 4.93
C ALA A 93 12.04 8.87 5.82
N SER A 94 11.47 8.40 6.94
CA SER A 94 10.61 9.19 7.84
C SER A 94 9.44 9.89 7.12
N LEU A 95 8.85 9.22 6.13
CA LEU A 95 7.73 9.72 5.33
C LEU A 95 6.39 9.33 5.97
N LEU A 96 6.06 10.00 7.07
CA LEU A 96 4.83 9.77 7.83
C LEU A 96 4.10 11.11 8.10
N PRO A 97 2.76 11.11 8.24
CA PRO A 97 1.84 9.97 8.11
C PRO A 97 1.65 9.52 6.65
N LEU A 98 1.26 8.26 6.45
CA LEU A 98 1.24 7.60 5.13
C LEU A 98 -0.14 7.02 4.76
N VAL A 99 -0.55 7.21 3.52
CA VAL A 99 -1.65 6.48 2.86
C VAL A 99 -1.06 5.57 1.80
N VAL A 100 -1.35 4.26 1.87
CA VAL A 100 -0.85 3.29 0.89
C VAL A 100 -1.92 2.97 -0.16
N GLU A 101 -1.55 3.07 -1.43
CA GLU A 101 -2.39 2.83 -2.60
C GLU A 101 -1.83 1.66 -3.41
N SER A 102 -2.69 0.69 -3.78
CA SER A 102 -2.35 -0.42 -4.68
C SER A 102 -3.55 -0.75 -5.56
N ASN A 103 -3.29 -1.19 -6.77
CA ASN A 103 -4.29 -1.73 -7.70
C ASN A 103 -4.68 -3.19 -7.37
N SER A 104 -3.91 -3.88 -6.53
CA SER A 104 -4.11 -5.28 -6.19
C SER A 104 -5.06 -5.44 -5.01
N LEU A 105 -6.37 -5.50 -5.32
CA LEU A 105 -7.41 -5.74 -4.31
C LEU A 105 -7.13 -7.00 -3.48
N ALA A 106 -6.58 -8.04 -4.11
CA ALA A 106 -6.22 -9.29 -3.43
C ALA A 106 -5.10 -9.10 -2.40
N ALA A 107 -4.07 -8.30 -2.72
CA ALA A 107 -3.00 -8.00 -1.77
C ALA A 107 -3.53 -7.15 -0.60
N VAL A 108 -4.32 -6.11 -0.89
CA VAL A 108 -4.93 -5.26 0.15
C VAL A 108 -5.80 -6.09 1.09
N GLN A 109 -6.72 -6.90 0.55
CA GLN A 109 -7.59 -7.76 1.35
C GLN A 109 -6.80 -8.75 2.21
N LEU A 110 -5.72 -9.32 1.69
CA LEU A 110 -4.91 -10.28 2.45
C LEU A 110 -4.19 -9.60 3.62
N LEU A 111 -3.67 -8.39 3.41
CA LEU A 111 -3.00 -7.62 4.46
C LEU A 111 -3.97 -7.11 5.52
N SER A 112 -5.21 -6.77 5.14
CA SER A 112 -6.23 -6.23 6.05
C SER A 112 -6.92 -7.29 6.92
N LYS A 113 -6.87 -8.57 6.57
CA LYS A 113 -7.46 -9.62 7.39
C LYS A 113 -6.64 -9.86 8.66
N GLU A 114 -7.29 -10.17 9.77
CA GLU A 114 -6.58 -10.57 11.00
C GLU A 114 -6.17 -12.05 10.98
N GLU A 115 -6.76 -12.85 10.09
CA GLU A 115 -6.45 -14.28 9.95
C GLU A 115 -4.99 -14.52 9.55
N GLU A 116 -4.41 -15.57 10.14
CA GLU A 116 -3.10 -16.07 9.75
C GLU A 116 -3.14 -16.66 8.35
N CYS A 117 -2.21 -16.21 7.50
CA CYS A 117 -2.01 -16.82 6.20
C CYS A 117 -0.96 -17.93 6.36
N LEU A 118 -1.37 -19.20 6.44
CA LEU A 118 -0.45 -20.34 6.61
C LEU A 118 0.23 -20.80 5.31
N GLY A 119 -0.04 -20.12 4.19
CA GLY A 119 0.56 -20.44 2.89
C GLY A 119 1.96 -19.83 2.70
N PRO A 120 2.62 -20.08 1.55
CA PRO A 120 3.97 -19.60 1.26
C PRO A 120 4.16 -18.07 1.37
N LYS A 121 3.09 -17.30 1.12
CA LYS A 121 3.05 -15.84 1.25
C LYS A 121 2.84 -15.34 2.69
N GLY A 122 2.55 -16.24 3.61
CA GLY A 122 2.26 -15.95 5.01
C GLY A 122 3.34 -15.20 5.74
N VAL A 123 4.59 -15.61 5.51
CA VAL A 123 5.77 -14.97 6.10
C VAL A 123 5.82 -13.49 5.73
N LEU A 124 5.62 -13.14 4.45
CA LEU A 124 5.59 -11.75 3.99
C LEU A 124 4.45 -10.96 4.63
N VAL A 125 3.26 -11.56 4.72
CA VAL A 125 2.10 -10.92 5.37
C VAL A 125 2.40 -10.63 6.83
N THR A 126 2.98 -11.58 7.57
CA THR A 126 3.35 -11.40 8.97
C THR A 126 4.43 -10.33 9.15
N GLU A 127 5.44 -10.28 8.29
CA GLU A 127 6.46 -9.23 8.30
C GLU A 127 5.85 -7.85 8.07
N ILE A 128 4.98 -7.71 7.07
CA ILE A 128 4.31 -6.44 6.78
C ILE A 128 3.45 -6.00 7.97
N ARG A 129 2.66 -6.91 8.54
CA ARG A 129 1.81 -6.61 9.71
C ARG A 129 2.63 -6.16 10.93
N ARG A 130 3.89 -6.59 11.07
CA ARG A 130 4.80 -6.11 12.13
C ARG A 130 5.29 -4.68 11.90
N LEU A 131 5.36 -4.20 10.65
CA LEU A 131 5.73 -2.82 10.33
C LEU A 131 4.57 -1.83 10.59
N LEU A 132 3.32 -2.30 10.52
CA LEU A 132 2.15 -1.40 10.63
C LEU A 132 2.05 -0.64 11.96
N PRO A 133 2.33 -1.25 13.13
CA PRO A 133 2.37 -0.51 14.40
C PRO A 133 3.44 0.59 14.43
N GLU A 134 4.59 0.37 13.78
CA GLU A 134 5.70 1.36 13.75
C GLU A 134 5.29 2.62 12.99
N LEU A 135 4.51 2.47 11.91
CA LEU A 135 3.93 3.59 11.14
C LEU A 135 2.92 4.42 11.94
N SER A 136 2.35 3.86 13.01
CA SER A 136 1.37 4.55 13.88
C SER A 136 2.01 5.26 15.08
N SER A 137 3.31 5.03 15.31
CA SER A 137 4.01 5.47 16.53
C SER A 137 4.73 6.83 16.38
N TYR A 138 4.64 7.46 15.22
CA TYR A 138 5.12 8.82 14.91
C TYR A 138 3.94 9.77 14.66
#